data_AF-A0AAU9L4R9-F1
#
_entry.id   AF-A0AAU9L4R9-F1
#
_cell.length_a   1.000
_cell.length_b   1.000
_cell.length_c   1.000
_cell.angle_alpha   90.00
_cell.angle_beta   90.00
_cell.angle_gamma   90.00
#
_symmetry.space_group_name_H-M   'P 1'
#
loop_
_entity.id
_entity.type
_entity.pdbx_description
1 polymer ?
#
loop_
_entity_poly.entity_id
_entity_poly.type
_entity_poly.pdbx_seq_one_letter_code
_entity_poly.pdbx_strand_id
1 'polypeptide(L)'
;MRKMFYLVKQNDAFYTNASLFSFGGSQSNAMLALAQLANARQIPFTYFSREIRRKRGKRDDKVEGNIAMAKALGMRHVQLRTDLYHKLVQTRDFAAFLDNELRPPPGTRSLYVPQGLAFPEAQDGVKVLAEEINEYVQTQWPDKFFSVVVPCGTGTTALYLAQHLQPEIKLFAVPCVGDAAYLQQQFQQLIDKDPSLRRQTSVLPQIIKPTRKNRFGRLWWPLFDIYHEVLQETKVEFDLVYGAFAWHTLFSDKSVLDKVLQRGKVTSVTSTGHVFGDKGERELLYIHTGGTSGNAAMLARYARKNRLEQSAVR
;
A
#
# COMPACT_ATOMS: atom_id res chain seq x y z
N MET A 1 0.91 -0.43 9.41
CA MET A 1 1.36 -1.06 10.66
C MET A 1 1.48 -2.57 10.59
N ARG A 2 0.48 -3.34 10.14
CA ARG A 2 0.55 -4.83 10.10
C ARG A 2 1.82 -5.40 9.46
N LYS A 3 2.26 -4.89 8.31
CA LYS A 3 3.53 -5.33 7.68
C LYS A 3 4.81 -5.03 8.49
N MET A 4 4.75 -4.13 9.47
CA MET A 4 5.87 -3.85 10.38
C MET A 4 5.85 -4.74 11.62
N PHE A 5 4.87 -5.62 11.79
CA PHE A 5 4.67 -6.39 13.01
C PHE A 5 5.91 -7.16 13.44
N TYR A 6 6.59 -7.83 12.49
CA TYR A 6 7.87 -8.51 12.75
C TYR A 6 8.90 -7.57 13.37
N LEU A 7 9.08 -6.37 12.80
CA LEU A 7 10.03 -5.39 13.32
C LEU A 7 9.59 -4.88 14.70
N VAL A 8 8.33 -4.50 14.84
CA VAL A 8 7.78 -3.98 16.11
C VAL A 8 7.97 -4.96 17.26
N LYS A 9 7.81 -6.27 17.01
CA LYS A 9 7.96 -7.32 18.02
C LYS A 9 9.40 -7.62 18.42
N GLN A 10 10.40 -7.14 17.69
CA GLN A 10 11.79 -7.37 18.07
C GLN A 10 12.09 -6.71 19.43
N ASN A 11 12.98 -7.35 20.19
CA ASN A 11 13.46 -6.79 21.46
C ASN A 11 14.55 -5.73 21.22
N ASP A 12 14.99 -5.06 22.29
CA ASP A 12 16.01 -4.02 22.17
C ASP A 12 17.37 -4.55 21.71
N ALA A 13 17.70 -5.80 22.04
CA ALA A 13 18.93 -6.45 21.59
C ALA A 13 19.01 -6.56 20.05
N PHE A 14 17.88 -6.74 19.37
CA PHE A 14 17.83 -6.68 17.90
C PHE A 14 18.24 -5.30 17.38
N TYR A 15 17.88 -4.22 18.08
CA TYR A 15 18.15 -2.85 17.64
C TYR A 15 19.49 -2.30 18.12
N THR A 16 20.15 -2.99 19.05
CA THR A 16 21.50 -2.65 19.49
C THR A 16 22.45 -2.55 18.29
N ASN A 17 23.11 -1.40 18.19
CA ASN A 17 24.06 -1.09 17.13
C ASN A 17 23.50 -1.33 15.71
N ALA A 18 22.25 -0.92 15.47
CA ALA A 18 21.61 -1.03 14.17
C ALA A 18 21.38 0.32 13.48
N SER A 19 21.38 0.33 12.15
CA SER A 19 20.98 1.48 11.33
C SER A 19 19.95 1.07 10.30
N LEU A 20 18.85 1.81 10.22
CA LEU A 20 17.74 1.52 9.31
C LEU A 20 17.91 2.27 7.99
N PHE A 21 17.62 1.57 6.89
CA PHE A 21 17.69 2.11 5.54
C PHE A 21 16.45 1.70 4.74
N SER A 22 15.84 2.65 4.03
CA SER A 22 14.71 2.36 3.13
C SER A 22 14.66 3.37 1.98
N PHE A 23 13.83 3.09 0.97
CA PHE A 23 13.58 4.03 -0.12
C PHE A 23 12.11 4.08 -0.54
N GLY A 24 11.73 5.13 -1.27
CA GLY A 24 10.40 5.27 -1.83
C GLY A 24 10.02 6.72 -2.17
N GLY A 25 8.71 6.96 -2.30
CA GLY A 25 8.16 8.29 -2.51
C GLY A 25 8.24 9.18 -1.26
N SER A 26 8.20 10.50 -1.46
CA SER A 26 8.24 11.50 -0.37
C SER A 26 6.94 11.55 0.46
N GLN A 27 5.82 11.02 -0.03
CA GLN A 27 4.59 10.90 0.75
C GLN A 27 4.33 9.46 1.21
N SER A 28 5.37 8.62 1.30
CA SER A 28 5.24 7.22 1.66
C SER A 28 4.74 7.03 3.10
N ASN A 29 3.63 6.32 3.26
CA ASN A 29 3.12 5.91 4.58
C ASN A 29 4.09 4.93 5.26
N ALA A 30 4.74 4.06 4.49
CA ALA A 30 5.73 3.11 5.02
C ALA A 30 6.97 3.85 5.56
N MET A 31 7.39 4.94 4.90
CA MET A 31 8.49 5.78 5.38
C MET A 31 8.16 6.42 6.71
N LEU A 32 6.96 7.02 6.85
CA LEU A 32 6.57 7.63 8.11
C LEU A 32 6.49 6.59 9.24
N ALA A 33 5.92 5.42 8.97
CA ALA A 33 5.88 4.33 9.94
C ALA A 33 7.28 3.87 10.35
N LEU A 34 8.20 3.70 9.40
CA LEU A 34 9.60 3.36 9.69
C LEU A 34 10.32 4.44 10.50
N ALA A 35 10.05 5.72 10.23
CA ALA A 35 10.61 6.82 11.01
C ALA A 35 10.10 6.80 12.46
N GLN A 36 8.82 6.51 12.67
CA GLN A 36 8.25 6.34 14.01
C GLN A 36 8.91 5.16 14.75
N LEU A 37 9.09 4.02 14.08
CA LEU A 37 9.77 2.86 14.67
C LEU A 37 11.23 3.18 15.01
N ALA A 38 11.97 3.79 14.09
CA ALA A 38 13.37 4.12 14.30
C ALA A 38 13.55 5.11 15.46
N ASN A 39 12.69 6.13 15.53
CA ASN A 39 12.66 7.07 16.64
C ASN A 39 12.33 6.36 17.97
N ALA A 40 11.30 5.51 18.00
CA ALA A 40 10.94 4.76 19.22
C ALA A 40 12.06 3.82 19.68
N ARG A 41 12.82 3.23 18.75
CA ARG A 41 13.96 2.34 19.03
C ARG A 41 15.30 3.06 19.17
N GLN A 42 15.31 4.40 19.04
CA GLN A 42 16.52 5.23 19.11
C GLN A 42 17.64 4.78 18.15
N ILE A 43 17.28 4.33 16.94
CA ILE A 43 18.24 3.95 15.90
C ILE A 43 18.26 4.99 14.77
N PRO A 44 19.42 5.23 14.12
CA PRO A 44 19.48 6.07 12.93
C PRO A 44 18.60 5.52 11.80
N PHE A 45 17.89 6.40 11.10
CA PHE A 45 17.13 6.05 9.91
C PHE A 45 17.47 6.94 8.73
N THR A 46 17.97 6.32 7.66
CA THR A 46 18.25 6.99 6.38
C THR A 46 17.23 6.54 5.33
N TYR A 47 16.60 7.52 4.68
CA TYR A 47 15.60 7.27 3.64
C TYR A 47 15.96 7.93 2.32
N PHE A 48 15.92 7.15 1.25
CA PHE A 48 16.22 7.61 -0.11
C PHE A 48 14.93 7.87 -0.89
N SER A 49 14.83 9.05 -1.49
CA SER A 49 13.75 9.35 -2.45
C SER A 49 14.30 9.94 -3.73
N ARG A 50 13.46 9.99 -4.77
CA ARG A 50 13.71 10.88 -5.91
C ARG A 50 13.76 12.33 -5.43
N GLU A 51 14.48 13.16 -6.17
CA GLU A 51 14.45 14.61 -6.00
C GLU A 51 13.02 15.15 -5.97
N ILE A 52 12.73 15.93 -4.93
CA ILE A 52 11.48 16.67 -4.79
C ILE A 52 11.66 17.97 -5.58
N ARG A 53 11.09 18.02 -6.79
CA ARG A 53 11.12 19.22 -7.63
C ARG A 53 10.41 20.37 -6.93
N ARG A 54 11.18 21.32 -6.38
CA ARG A 54 10.67 22.63 -5.95
C ARG A 54 10.38 23.48 -7.17
N LYS A 55 9.28 24.23 -7.16
CA LYS A 55 9.06 25.23 -8.23
C LYS A 55 10.06 26.37 -8.06
N ARG A 56 10.77 26.73 -9.12
CA ARG A 56 11.67 27.90 -9.16
C ARG A 56 10.89 29.14 -8.67
N GLY A 57 11.50 29.93 -7.77
CA GLY A 57 11.00 31.23 -7.34
C GLY A 57 10.17 31.28 -6.05
N LYS A 58 9.88 30.15 -5.38
CA LYS A 58 9.21 30.14 -4.06
C LYS A 58 10.16 29.68 -2.97
N ARG A 59 10.64 30.62 -2.16
CA ARG A 59 11.56 30.37 -1.03
C ARG A 59 10.88 29.62 0.13
N ASP A 60 9.53 29.65 0.19
CA ASP A 60 8.72 29.08 1.28
C ASP A 60 7.99 27.78 0.95
N ASP A 61 8.47 26.96 0.00
CA ASP A 61 7.97 25.58 -0.14
C ASP A 61 8.48 24.75 1.05
N LYS A 62 7.86 24.95 2.22
CA LYS A 62 7.96 24.05 3.38
C LYS A 62 7.53 22.68 2.91
N VAL A 63 8.40 21.70 3.09
CA VAL A 63 8.05 20.33 2.73
C VAL A 63 6.97 19.88 3.73
N GLU A 64 5.79 19.54 3.24
CA GLU A 64 4.62 19.14 4.04
C GLU A 64 4.34 17.63 3.95
N GLY A 65 3.45 17.14 4.82
CA GLY A 65 2.99 15.75 4.83
C GLY A 65 3.99 14.77 5.43
N ASN A 66 3.95 13.52 4.97
CA ASN A 66 4.66 12.41 5.61
C ASN A 66 6.18 12.60 5.70
N ILE A 67 6.81 13.23 4.69
CA ILE A 67 8.25 13.52 4.72
C ILE A 67 8.62 14.57 5.77
N ALA A 68 7.75 15.54 6.02
CA ALA A 68 7.97 16.55 7.05
C ALA A 68 7.94 15.91 8.44
N MET A 69 6.91 15.09 8.69
CA MET A 69 6.74 14.36 9.93
C MET A 69 7.89 13.37 10.16
N ALA A 70 8.31 12.63 9.13
CA ALA A 70 9.42 11.69 9.23
C ALA A 70 10.75 12.40 9.56
N LYS A 71 11.02 13.56 8.94
CA LYS A 71 12.18 14.39 9.28
C LYS A 71 12.14 14.92 10.70
N ALA A 72 10.97 15.34 11.18
CA ALA A 72 10.79 15.79 12.56
C ALA A 72 11.07 14.68 13.59
N LEU A 73 10.91 13.41 13.21
CA LEU A 73 11.26 12.23 14.01
C LEU A 73 12.76 11.87 13.94
N GLY A 74 13.59 12.66 13.26
CA GLY A 74 15.04 12.42 13.14
C GLY A 74 15.45 11.61 11.91
N MET A 75 14.54 11.33 10.97
CA MET A 75 14.91 10.64 9.73
C MET A 75 15.85 11.50 8.87
N ARG A 76 17.01 10.94 8.51
CA ARG A 76 17.91 11.51 7.51
C ARG A 76 17.36 11.24 6.11
N HIS A 77 17.07 12.30 5.38
CA HIS A 77 16.51 12.21 4.02
C HIS A 77 17.58 12.48 2.97
N VAL A 78 17.78 11.51 2.08
CA VAL A 78 18.70 11.61 0.94
C VAL A 78 17.89 11.66 -0.36
N GLN A 79 18.15 12.66 -1.18
CA GLN A 79 17.52 12.80 -2.49
C GLN A 79 18.48 12.32 -3.58
N LEU A 80 17.99 11.42 -4.42
CA LEU A 80 18.72 10.87 -5.55
C LEU A 80 18.13 11.40 -6.86
N ARG A 81 19.03 11.69 -7.81
CA ARG A 81 18.65 11.90 -9.22
C ARG A 81 17.91 10.67 -9.75
N THR A 82 17.13 10.86 -10.82
CA THR A 82 16.22 9.81 -11.32
C THR A 82 16.96 8.52 -11.75
N ASP A 83 18.09 8.65 -12.41
CA ASP A 83 18.98 7.55 -12.81
C ASP A 83 19.47 6.74 -11.59
N LEU A 84 19.99 7.44 -10.58
CA LEU A 84 20.51 6.85 -9.35
C LEU A 84 19.40 6.19 -8.52
N TYR A 85 18.24 6.83 -8.42
CA TYR A 85 17.09 6.26 -7.73
C TYR A 85 16.60 4.98 -8.42
N HIS A 86 16.53 4.96 -9.76
CA HIS A 86 16.16 3.74 -10.49
C HIS A 86 17.19 2.62 -10.28
N LYS A 87 18.49 2.96 -10.28
CA LYS A 87 19.55 2.00 -9.96
C LYS A 87 19.34 1.40 -8.56
N LEU A 88 19.10 2.22 -7.52
CA LEU A 88 18.81 1.73 -6.17
C LEU A 88 17.57 0.83 -6.13
N VAL A 89 16.48 1.22 -6.79
CA VAL A 89 15.24 0.41 -6.84
C VAL A 89 15.50 -0.96 -7.47
N GLN A 90 16.31 -1.01 -8.53
CA GLN A 90 16.62 -2.23 -9.27
C GLN A 90 17.59 -3.15 -8.53
N THR A 91 18.72 -2.61 -8.06
CA THR A 91 19.79 -3.42 -7.44
C THR A 91 19.51 -3.70 -5.97
N ARG A 92 18.78 -2.80 -5.29
CA ARG A 92 18.65 -2.75 -3.82
C ARG A 92 19.98 -2.72 -3.09
N ASP A 93 21.04 -2.35 -3.78
CA ASP A 93 22.37 -2.17 -3.22
C ASP A 93 22.45 -0.78 -2.59
N PHE A 94 22.04 -0.69 -1.33
CA PHE A 94 22.15 0.54 -0.56
C PHE A 94 23.61 0.95 -0.33
N ALA A 95 24.53 -0.02 -0.19
CA ALA A 95 25.92 0.24 0.15
C ALA A 95 26.60 1.12 -0.92
N ALA A 96 26.23 0.95 -2.19
CA ALA A 96 26.69 1.81 -3.29
C ALA A 96 26.27 3.30 -3.16
N PHE A 97 25.32 3.63 -2.27
CA PHE A 97 24.83 4.99 -2.03
C PHE A 97 25.18 5.53 -0.64
N LEU A 98 25.97 4.79 0.14
CA LEU A 98 26.47 5.21 1.45
C LEU A 98 27.89 5.75 1.32
N ASP A 99 28.00 7.07 1.20
CA ASP A 99 29.27 7.80 1.32
C ASP A 99 29.77 7.84 2.78
N ASN A 100 30.91 8.49 3.01
CA ASN A 100 31.51 8.57 4.35
C ASN A 100 30.59 9.21 5.39
N GLU A 101 29.69 10.12 5.00
CA GLU A 101 28.77 10.72 5.96
C GLU A 101 27.57 9.82 6.27
N LEU A 102 27.11 9.04 5.29
CA LEU A 102 25.95 8.15 5.41
C LEU A 102 26.30 6.77 5.95
N ARG A 103 27.57 6.37 5.86
CA ARG A 103 28.03 5.05 6.28
C ARG A 103 27.95 4.92 7.81
N PRO A 104 27.27 3.89 8.31
CA PRO A 104 27.27 3.59 9.75
C PRO A 104 28.69 3.33 10.28
N PRO A 105 28.93 3.57 11.58
CA PRO A 105 30.18 3.21 12.23
C PRO A 105 30.54 1.72 12.04
N PRO A 106 31.84 1.36 12.04
CA PRO A 106 32.26 -0.04 12.00
C PRO A 106 31.55 -0.89 13.07
N GLY A 107 31.12 -2.10 12.68
CA GLY A 107 30.38 -3.00 13.56
C GLY A 107 28.86 -2.75 13.62
N THR A 108 28.36 -1.66 13.03
CA THR A 108 26.91 -1.38 12.97
C THR A 108 26.21 -2.31 11.98
N ARG A 109 25.08 -2.89 12.39
CA ARG A 109 24.23 -3.74 11.55
C ARG A 109 23.28 -2.88 10.71
N SER A 110 23.32 -3.03 9.39
CA SER A 110 22.38 -2.35 8.49
C SER A 110 21.09 -3.15 8.31
N LEU A 111 19.96 -2.54 8.66
CA LEU A 111 18.61 -3.04 8.42
C LEU A 111 18.07 -2.43 7.14
N TYR A 112 18.05 -3.22 6.05
CA TYR A 112 17.54 -2.77 4.76
C TYR A 112 16.07 -3.14 4.59
N VAL A 113 15.20 -2.13 4.55
CA VAL A 113 13.77 -2.31 4.38
C VAL A 113 13.35 -1.86 2.97
N PRO A 114 12.80 -2.74 2.14
CA PRO A 114 12.37 -2.37 0.80
C PRO A 114 11.14 -1.47 0.82
N GLN A 115 10.94 -0.75 -0.29
CA GLN A 115 9.77 0.09 -0.51
C GLN A 115 8.48 -0.65 -0.15
N GLY A 116 7.62 0.04 0.61
CA GLY A 116 6.32 -0.49 1.00
C GLY A 116 6.39 -1.70 1.93
N LEU A 117 7.54 -1.99 2.57
CA LEU A 117 7.72 -3.18 3.42
C LEU A 117 7.44 -4.48 2.66
N ALA A 118 7.88 -4.55 1.40
CA ALA A 118 7.69 -5.73 0.54
C ALA A 118 8.82 -6.75 0.78
N PHE A 119 8.76 -7.41 1.94
CA PHE A 119 9.70 -8.44 2.41
C PHE A 119 8.96 -9.62 3.06
N PRO A 120 9.60 -10.80 3.17
CA PRO A 120 9.00 -12.03 3.72
C PRO A 120 8.33 -11.87 5.08
N GLU A 121 9.03 -11.25 6.02
CA GLU A 121 8.61 -11.06 7.41
C GLU A 121 7.37 -10.14 7.56
N ALA A 122 6.93 -9.47 6.49
CA ALA A 122 5.66 -8.76 6.49
C ALA A 122 4.46 -9.72 6.63
N GLN A 123 4.65 -11.00 6.27
CA GLN A 123 3.67 -12.06 6.41
C GLN A 123 3.19 -12.20 7.86
N ASP A 124 4.07 -12.09 8.86
CA ASP A 124 3.74 -12.34 10.26
C ASP A 124 2.53 -11.52 10.73
N GLY A 125 2.53 -10.22 10.42
CA GLY A 125 1.43 -9.35 10.81
C GLY A 125 0.24 -9.38 9.86
N VAL A 126 0.45 -9.77 8.59
CA VAL A 126 -0.66 -9.91 7.63
C VAL A 126 -1.42 -11.21 7.88
N LYS A 127 -0.77 -12.26 8.36
CA LYS A 127 -1.40 -13.49 8.84
C LYS A 127 -2.36 -13.19 9.99
N VAL A 128 -1.93 -12.41 10.99
CA VAL A 128 -2.82 -11.97 12.08
C VAL A 128 -4.03 -11.21 11.54
N LEU A 129 -3.85 -10.32 10.55
CA LEU A 129 -4.98 -9.64 9.92
C LEU A 129 -5.92 -10.63 9.19
N ALA A 130 -5.39 -11.66 8.53
CA ALA A 130 -6.22 -12.67 7.87
C ALA A 130 -7.02 -13.49 8.89
N GLU A 131 -6.40 -13.87 10.01
CA GLU A 131 -7.05 -14.58 11.12
C GLU A 131 -8.18 -13.74 11.71
N GLU A 132 -7.94 -12.44 11.96
CA GLU A 132 -8.98 -11.49 12.41
C GLU A 132 -10.14 -11.38 11.41
N ILE A 133 -9.86 -11.35 10.10
CA ILE A 133 -10.90 -11.31 9.06
C ILE A 133 -11.70 -12.62 9.04
N ASN A 134 -11.02 -13.77 9.09
CA ASN A 134 -11.66 -15.08 9.11
C ASN A 134 -12.60 -15.21 10.32
N GLU A 135 -12.10 -14.86 11.51
CA GLU A 135 -12.88 -14.88 12.75
C GLU A 135 -14.07 -13.93 12.67
N TYR A 136 -13.86 -12.70 12.19
CA TYR A 136 -14.94 -11.72 12.04
C TYR A 136 -16.05 -12.22 11.12
N VAL A 137 -15.71 -12.75 9.94
CA VAL A 137 -16.70 -13.28 8.98
C VAL A 137 -17.44 -14.47 9.58
N GLN A 138 -16.70 -15.42 10.17
CA GLN A 138 -17.29 -16.65 10.71
C GLN A 138 -18.21 -16.38 11.91
N THR A 139 -17.84 -15.46 12.80
CA THR A 139 -18.58 -15.22 14.05
C THR A 139 -19.72 -14.22 13.89
N GLN A 140 -19.50 -13.12 13.16
CA GLN A 140 -20.48 -12.05 13.03
C GLN A 140 -21.46 -12.31 11.88
N TRP A 141 -21.04 -13.08 10.88
CA TRP A 141 -21.79 -13.26 9.64
C TRP A 141 -21.73 -14.70 9.10
N PRO A 142 -22.10 -15.72 9.91
CA PRO A 142 -21.93 -17.14 9.58
C PRO A 142 -22.65 -17.57 8.28
N ASP A 143 -23.74 -16.89 7.93
CA ASP A 143 -24.56 -17.21 6.75
C ASP A 143 -24.23 -16.35 5.51
N LYS A 144 -23.15 -15.56 5.56
CA LYS A 144 -22.77 -14.63 4.50
C LYS A 144 -21.44 -15.00 3.87
N PHE A 145 -21.29 -14.61 2.61
CA PHE A 145 -20.05 -14.75 1.85
C PHE A 145 -19.43 -13.40 1.62
N PHE A 146 -18.10 -13.30 1.74
CA PHE A 146 -17.41 -12.01 1.66
C PHE A 146 -16.44 -11.93 0.48
N SER A 147 -16.42 -10.77 -0.15
CA SER A 147 -15.37 -10.34 -1.03
C SER A 147 -14.54 -9.27 -0.34
N VAL A 148 -13.27 -9.57 -0.10
CA VAL A 148 -12.30 -8.64 0.49
C VAL A 148 -11.64 -7.85 -0.63
N VAL A 149 -11.61 -6.51 -0.52
CA VAL A 149 -10.94 -5.65 -1.52
C VAL A 149 -9.80 -4.88 -0.87
N VAL A 150 -8.62 -4.92 -1.49
CA VAL A 150 -7.40 -4.29 -0.98
C VAL A 150 -6.78 -3.36 -2.03
N PRO A 151 -6.58 -2.05 -1.74
CA PRO A 151 -5.77 -1.17 -2.57
C PRO A 151 -4.29 -1.57 -2.53
N CYS A 152 -3.66 -1.69 -3.69
CA CYS A 152 -2.31 -2.25 -3.83
C CYS A 152 -1.30 -1.27 -4.44
N GLY A 153 -0.25 -0.99 -3.67
CA GLY A 153 1.02 -0.47 -4.19
C GLY A 153 1.95 -1.60 -4.60
N THR A 154 2.67 -2.15 -3.63
CA THR A 154 3.56 -3.31 -3.82
C THR A 154 2.84 -4.66 -3.80
N GLY A 155 1.54 -4.69 -3.47
CA GLY A 155 0.76 -5.92 -3.39
C GLY A 155 1.01 -6.80 -2.16
N THR A 156 2.06 -6.58 -1.38
CA THR A 156 2.46 -7.41 -0.22
C THR A 156 1.31 -7.82 0.69
N THR A 157 0.43 -6.88 1.06
CA THR A 157 -0.73 -7.18 1.92
C THR A 157 -1.70 -8.13 1.24
N ALA A 158 -2.04 -7.92 -0.03
CA ALA A 158 -2.97 -8.78 -0.76
C ALA A 158 -2.38 -10.18 -1.01
N LEU A 159 -1.08 -10.28 -1.32
CA LEU A 159 -0.43 -11.58 -1.51
C LEU A 159 -0.46 -12.42 -0.24
N TYR A 160 -0.09 -11.85 0.91
CA TYR A 160 -0.10 -12.60 2.17
C TYR A 160 -1.50 -12.85 2.70
N LEU A 161 -2.46 -11.93 2.54
CA LEU A 161 -3.86 -12.21 2.85
C LEU A 161 -4.35 -13.43 2.05
N ALA A 162 -3.99 -13.55 0.77
CA ALA A 162 -4.40 -14.67 -0.06
C ALA A 162 -3.92 -16.04 0.47
N GLN A 163 -2.81 -16.08 1.21
CA GLN A 163 -2.30 -17.35 1.77
C GLN A 163 -3.05 -17.80 3.02
N HIS A 164 -3.69 -16.88 3.74
CA HIS A 164 -4.20 -17.13 5.10
C HIS A 164 -5.71 -16.89 5.24
N LEU A 165 -6.38 -16.28 4.26
CA LEU A 165 -7.84 -16.18 4.24
C LEU A 165 -8.48 -17.53 3.96
N GLN A 166 -9.66 -17.76 4.55
CA GLN A 166 -10.47 -18.93 4.25
C GLN A 166 -10.83 -19.01 2.75
N PRO A 167 -10.85 -20.21 2.14
CA PRO A 167 -11.13 -20.37 0.70
C PRO A 167 -12.45 -19.75 0.23
N GLU A 168 -13.44 -19.66 1.12
CA GLU A 168 -14.75 -19.07 0.85
C GLU A 168 -14.70 -17.55 0.70
N ILE A 169 -13.67 -16.88 1.23
CA ILE A 169 -13.47 -15.44 1.13
C ILE A 169 -12.74 -15.11 -0.17
N LYS A 170 -13.40 -14.35 -1.06
CA LYS A 170 -12.78 -13.93 -2.32
C LYS A 170 -11.93 -12.70 -2.08
N LEU A 171 -10.65 -12.76 -2.43
CA LEU A 171 -9.75 -11.61 -2.30
C LEU A 171 -9.51 -10.92 -3.64
N PHE A 172 -9.75 -9.62 -3.68
CA PHE A 172 -9.53 -8.76 -4.82
C PHE A 172 -8.47 -7.69 -4.54
N ALA A 173 -7.52 -7.56 -5.45
CA ALA A 173 -6.44 -6.58 -5.38
C ALA A 173 -6.61 -5.48 -6.44
N VAL A 174 -6.63 -4.21 -6.02
CA VAL A 174 -6.72 -3.07 -6.95
C VAL A 174 -5.32 -2.49 -7.19
N PRO A 175 -4.78 -2.49 -8.43
CA PRO A 175 -3.45 -1.96 -8.71
C PRO A 175 -3.47 -0.42 -8.75
N CYS A 176 -2.98 0.23 -7.69
CA CYS A 176 -3.00 1.69 -7.56
C CYS A 176 -1.75 2.39 -8.11
N VAL A 177 -0.59 1.71 -8.14
CA VAL A 177 0.70 2.32 -8.56
C VAL A 177 0.99 2.10 -10.04
N GLY A 178 0.89 0.85 -10.48
CA GLY A 178 1.04 0.43 -11.88
C GLY A 178 -0.26 -0.18 -12.39
N ASP A 179 -0.16 -1.03 -13.40
CA ASP A 179 -1.30 -1.81 -13.88
C ASP A 179 -1.31 -3.23 -13.29
N ALA A 180 -2.22 -4.07 -13.79
CA ALA A 180 -2.34 -5.45 -13.36
C ALA A 180 -1.05 -6.27 -13.64
N ALA A 181 -0.35 -6.01 -14.74
CA ALA A 181 0.88 -6.72 -15.07
C ALA A 181 2.01 -6.33 -14.11
N TYR A 182 2.14 -5.04 -13.79
CA TYR A 182 3.05 -4.57 -12.76
C TYR A 182 2.77 -5.22 -11.40
N LEU A 183 1.49 -5.27 -10.98
CA LEU A 183 1.13 -5.86 -9.69
C LEU A 183 1.40 -7.37 -9.66
N GLN A 184 1.13 -8.09 -10.75
CA GLN A 184 1.48 -9.50 -10.89
C GLN A 184 2.99 -9.73 -10.77
N GLN A 185 3.80 -8.86 -11.39
CA GLN A 185 5.26 -8.92 -11.26
C GLN A 185 5.71 -8.67 -9.81
N GLN A 186 5.06 -7.76 -9.08
CA GLN A 186 5.35 -7.54 -7.66
C GLN A 186 5.06 -8.79 -6.82
N PHE A 187 3.94 -9.48 -7.06
CA PHE A 187 3.66 -10.76 -6.39
C PHE A 187 4.74 -11.78 -6.70
N GLN A 188 5.11 -11.93 -7.97
CA GLN A 188 6.13 -12.90 -8.36
C GLN A 188 7.48 -12.63 -7.70
N GLN A 189 7.92 -11.37 -7.68
CA GLN A 189 9.15 -10.97 -7.01
C GLN A 189 9.15 -11.24 -5.51
N LEU A 190 8.00 -11.14 -4.85
CA LEU A 190 7.90 -11.44 -3.43
C LEU A 190 7.87 -12.95 -3.17
N ILE A 191 7.13 -13.72 -3.98
CA ILE A 191 7.14 -15.19 -3.93
C ILE A 191 8.56 -15.73 -4.10
N ASP A 192 9.34 -15.19 -5.05
CA ASP A 192 10.71 -15.64 -5.29
C ASP A 192 11.67 -15.35 -4.14
N LYS A 193 11.34 -14.36 -3.30
CA LYS A 193 12.17 -13.93 -2.16
C LYS A 193 11.77 -14.59 -0.85
N ASP A 194 10.56 -15.12 -0.78
CA ASP A 194 10.01 -15.70 0.43
C ASP A 194 10.13 -17.23 0.35
N PRO A 195 11.04 -17.85 1.13
CA PRO A 195 11.24 -19.29 1.09
C PRO A 195 10.03 -20.09 1.56
N SER A 196 9.05 -19.46 2.23
CA SER A 196 7.80 -20.11 2.63
C SER A 196 6.79 -20.23 1.47
N LEU A 197 7.00 -19.53 0.35
CA LEU A 197 6.12 -19.52 -0.79
C LEU A 197 6.70 -20.28 -1.98
N ARG A 198 5.82 -20.82 -2.84
CA ARG A 198 6.21 -21.46 -4.12
C ARG A 198 5.27 -21.00 -5.22
N ARG A 199 5.81 -20.75 -6.43
CA ARG A 199 5.02 -20.25 -7.57
C ARG A 199 3.80 -21.12 -7.90
N GLN A 200 3.94 -22.44 -7.79
CA GLN A 200 2.92 -23.41 -8.18
C GLN A 200 1.81 -23.57 -7.14
N THR A 201 2.08 -23.27 -5.87
CA THR A 201 1.15 -23.54 -4.77
C THR A 201 0.66 -22.27 -4.06
N SER A 202 1.29 -21.12 -4.31
CA SER A 202 0.87 -19.85 -3.69
C SER A 202 -0.47 -19.43 -4.26
N VAL A 203 -1.42 -19.13 -3.37
CA VAL A 203 -2.73 -18.60 -3.76
C VAL A 203 -2.58 -17.14 -4.16
N LEU A 204 -3.10 -16.73 -5.31
CA LEU A 204 -3.00 -15.34 -5.75
C LEU A 204 -4.34 -14.60 -5.58
N PRO A 205 -4.32 -13.33 -5.14
CA PRO A 205 -5.53 -12.50 -5.16
C PRO A 205 -5.98 -12.24 -6.60
N GLN A 206 -7.28 -12.07 -6.80
CA GLN A 206 -7.81 -11.67 -8.09
C GLN A 206 -7.54 -10.19 -8.35
N ILE A 207 -6.76 -9.88 -9.39
CA ILE A 207 -6.47 -8.48 -9.72
C ILE A 207 -7.67 -7.87 -10.44
N ILE A 208 -8.21 -6.77 -9.92
CA ILE A 208 -9.21 -5.96 -10.62
C ILE A 208 -8.48 -5.08 -11.62
N LYS A 209 -8.77 -5.23 -12.91
CA LYS A 209 -8.21 -4.37 -13.96
C LYS A 209 -9.01 -3.05 -14.02
N PRO A 210 -8.41 -1.90 -13.71
CA PRO A 210 -9.12 -0.62 -13.81
C PRO A 210 -9.48 -0.30 -15.25
N THR A 211 -10.71 0.17 -15.48
CA THR A 211 -11.18 0.64 -16.80
C THR A 211 -10.52 1.96 -17.20
N ARG A 212 -10.20 2.79 -16.22
CA ARG A 212 -9.49 4.07 -16.39
C ARG A 212 -8.12 4.02 -15.73
N LYS A 213 -7.10 4.47 -16.47
CA LYS A 213 -5.74 4.60 -15.95
C LYS A 213 -5.53 6.01 -15.38
N ASN A 214 -4.99 6.08 -14.17
CA ASN A 214 -4.40 7.31 -13.65
C ASN A 214 -2.96 7.02 -13.24
N ARG A 215 -2.04 7.92 -13.57
CA ARG A 215 -0.65 7.78 -13.13
C ARG A 215 -0.61 7.98 -11.60
N PHE A 216 0.08 7.08 -10.91
CA PHE A 216 0.20 7.14 -9.45
C PHE A 216 0.57 8.54 -8.92
N GLY A 217 -0.23 9.03 -7.97
CA GLY A 217 -0.05 10.34 -7.33
C GLY A 217 -0.36 11.57 -8.22
N ARG A 218 -0.80 11.39 -9.47
CA ARG A 218 -1.28 12.48 -10.33
C ARG A 218 -2.69 12.90 -9.90
N LEU A 219 -2.91 14.21 -9.81
CA LEU A 219 -4.23 14.77 -9.52
C LEU A 219 -5.20 14.45 -10.66
N TRP A 220 -6.39 14.00 -10.30
CA TRP A 220 -7.47 13.69 -11.23
C TRP A 220 -8.81 13.95 -10.52
N TRP A 221 -9.67 14.77 -11.14
CA TRP A 221 -10.92 15.22 -10.51
C TRP A 221 -11.85 14.07 -10.10
N PRO A 222 -12.04 13.00 -10.90
CA PRO A 222 -12.80 11.82 -10.47
C PRO A 222 -12.31 11.13 -9.19
N LEU A 223 -11.02 11.24 -8.84
CA LEU A 223 -10.53 10.72 -7.54
C LEU A 223 -10.86 11.66 -6.38
N PHE A 224 -10.93 12.97 -6.65
CA PHE A 224 -11.37 13.95 -5.67
C PHE A 224 -12.88 13.80 -5.41
N ASP A 225 -13.66 13.64 -6.48
CA ASP A 225 -15.11 13.50 -6.42
C ASP A 225 -15.51 12.23 -5.65
N ILE A 226 -14.96 11.06 -6.02
CA ILE A 226 -15.26 9.80 -5.33
C ILE A 226 -14.81 9.83 -3.86
N TYR A 227 -13.72 10.56 -3.56
CA TYR A 227 -13.25 10.70 -2.19
C TYR A 227 -14.29 11.42 -1.34
N HIS A 228 -14.81 12.54 -1.84
CA HIS A 228 -15.82 13.32 -1.14
C HIS A 228 -17.16 12.59 -1.06
N GLU A 229 -17.58 11.91 -2.12
CA GLU A 229 -18.82 11.14 -2.14
C GLU A 229 -18.80 10.00 -1.10
N VAL A 230 -17.78 9.15 -1.12
CA VAL A 230 -17.69 8.02 -0.17
C VAL A 230 -17.46 8.54 1.26
N LEU A 231 -16.68 9.60 1.46
CA LEU A 231 -16.53 10.22 2.79
C LEU A 231 -17.87 10.77 3.30
N GLN A 232 -18.66 11.41 2.43
CA GLN A 232 -19.96 11.95 2.80
C GLN A 232 -20.92 10.83 3.21
N GLU A 233 -20.97 9.73 2.46
CA GLU A 233 -21.87 8.60 2.72
C GLU A 233 -21.44 7.78 3.95
N THR A 234 -20.14 7.49 4.08
CA THR A 234 -19.64 6.56 5.11
C THR A 234 -19.15 7.24 6.38
N LYS A 235 -18.84 8.53 6.32
CA LYS A 235 -18.11 9.29 7.36
C LYS A 235 -16.72 8.73 7.70
N VAL A 236 -16.21 7.77 6.92
CA VAL A 236 -14.88 7.19 7.08
C VAL A 236 -13.92 7.90 6.14
N GLU A 237 -12.95 8.62 6.72
CA GLU A 237 -11.86 9.20 5.94
C GLU A 237 -10.91 8.12 5.44
N PHE A 238 -10.49 8.21 4.18
CA PHE A 238 -9.45 7.38 3.57
C PHE A 238 -8.51 8.23 2.70
N ASP A 239 -7.45 7.66 2.15
CA ASP A 239 -6.46 8.46 1.44
C ASP A 239 -6.85 8.76 -0.02
N LEU A 240 -6.52 9.96 -0.48
CA LEU A 240 -6.77 10.46 -1.85
C LEU A 240 -5.93 9.79 -2.95
N VAL A 241 -5.03 8.85 -2.63
CA VAL A 241 -4.09 8.26 -3.58
C VAL A 241 -4.40 6.78 -3.85
N TYR A 242 -4.44 5.96 -2.81
CA TYR A 242 -4.74 4.54 -2.86
C TYR A 242 -6.23 4.29 -2.67
N GLY A 243 -6.79 4.80 -1.58
CA GLY A 243 -8.18 4.60 -1.21
C GLY A 243 -9.15 5.11 -2.28
N ALA A 244 -9.01 6.39 -2.65
CA ALA A 244 -9.83 7.00 -3.70
C ALA A 244 -9.73 6.27 -5.04
N PHE A 245 -8.54 5.80 -5.42
CA PHE A 245 -8.37 5.03 -6.65
C PHE A 245 -9.05 3.67 -6.59
N ALA A 246 -9.02 2.99 -5.44
CA ALA A 246 -9.69 1.71 -5.27
C ALA A 246 -11.22 1.84 -5.32
N TRP A 247 -11.78 2.82 -4.59
CA TRP A 247 -13.21 3.12 -4.66
C TRP A 247 -13.63 3.54 -6.06
N HIS A 248 -12.89 4.44 -6.72
CA HIS A 248 -13.13 4.78 -8.11
C HIS A 248 -13.12 3.54 -8.99
N THR A 249 -12.16 2.63 -8.83
CA THR A 249 -12.09 1.40 -9.65
C THR A 249 -13.33 0.53 -9.46
N LEU A 250 -13.78 0.35 -8.21
CA LEU A 250 -14.97 -0.44 -7.90
C LEU A 250 -16.25 0.15 -8.51
N PHE A 251 -16.41 1.48 -8.47
CA PHE A 251 -17.61 2.17 -8.95
C PHE A 251 -17.55 2.67 -10.40
N SER A 252 -16.39 2.62 -11.04
CA SER A 252 -16.21 3.13 -12.41
C SER A 252 -16.96 2.34 -13.49
N ASP A 253 -17.33 1.10 -13.18
CA ASP A 253 -18.03 0.19 -14.07
C ASP A 253 -18.87 -0.77 -13.23
N LYS A 254 -20.19 -0.80 -13.48
CA LYS A 254 -21.12 -1.67 -12.76
C LYS A 254 -20.70 -3.14 -12.82
N SER A 255 -20.14 -3.58 -13.95
CA SER A 255 -19.69 -4.97 -14.11
C SER A 255 -18.52 -5.33 -13.17
N VAL A 256 -17.71 -4.36 -12.77
CA VAL A 256 -16.63 -4.56 -11.79
C VAL A 256 -17.23 -4.84 -10.42
N LEU A 257 -18.18 -3.99 -9.98
CA LEU A 257 -18.85 -4.17 -8.70
C LEU A 257 -19.68 -5.46 -8.68
N ASP A 258 -20.42 -5.74 -9.76
CA ASP A 258 -21.21 -6.97 -9.89
C ASP A 258 -20.31 -8.21 -9.85
N LYS A 259 -19.12 -8.17 -10.45
CA LYS A 259 -18.13 -9.26 -10.32
C LYS A 259 -17.65 -9.44 -8.88
N VAL A 260 -17.33 -8.35 -8.18
CA VAL A 260 -16.85 -8.39 -6.79
C VAL A 260 -17.95 -8.91 -5.85
N LEU A 261 -19.18 -8.42 -6.01
CA LEU A 261 -20.33 -8.83 -5.20
C LEU A 261 -21.01 -10.11 -5.71
N GLN A 262 -20.55 -10.66 -6.82
CA GLN A 262 -21.15 -11.85 -7.46
C GLN A 262 -22.63 -11.67 -7.84
N ARG A 263 -23.04 -10.43 -8.17
CA ARG A 263 -24.40 -10.12 -8.61
C ARG A 263 -24.67 -10.73 -10.00
N GLY A 264 -25.86 -11.28 -10.18
CA GLY A 264 -26.32 -11.80 -11.47
C GLY A 264 -25.81 -13.19 -11.89
N LYS A 265 -25.04 -13.89 -11.04
CA LYS A 265 -24.77 -15.32 -11.24
C LYS A 265 -25.92 -16.15 -10.66
N VAL A 266 -26.65 -16.86 -11.52
CA VAL A 266 -27.69 -17.81 -11.10
C VAL A 266 -27.03 -19.03 -10.45
N THR A 267 -27.43 -19.37 -9.23
CA THR A 267 -27.05 -20.62 -8.56
C THR A 267 -27.66 -21.81 -9.31
N SER A 268 -26.86 -22.55 -10.05
CA SER A 268 -27.27 -23.85 -10.59
C SER A 268 -27.30 -24.88 -9.45
N VAL A 269 -28.50 -25.29 -9.02
CA VAL A 269 -28.69 -26.38 -8.07
C VAL A 269 -28.61 -27.70 -8.84
N THR A 270 -27.63 -28.54 -8.55
CA THR A 270 -27.58 -29.92 -9.06
C THR A 270 -28.39 -30.86 -8.17
N SER A 271 -29.00 -31.86 -8.79
CA SER A 271 -29.96 -32.83 -8.23
C SER A 271 -29.40 -33.81 -7.18
N THR A 272 -28.18 -33.62 -6.68
CA THR A 272 -27.50 -34.54 -5.75
C THR A 272 -27.29 -33.97 -4.34
N GLY A 273 -27.91 -32.84 -3.99
CA GLY A 273 -27.88 -32.30 -2.62
C GLY A 273 -26.51 -31.75 -2.16
N HIS A 274 -25.46 -31.91 -2.96
CA HIS A 274 -24.17 -31.26 -2.77
C HIS A 274 -24.11 -29.96 -3.58
N VAL A 275 -24.23 -28.83 -2.90
CA VAL A 275 -24.03 -27.50 -3.50
C VAL A 275 -22.53 -27.26 -3.73
N PHE A 276 -22.00 -27.76 -4.84
CA PHE A 276 -20.77 -27.23 -5.43
C PHE A 276 -21.16 -26.17 -6.46
N GLY A 277 -21.35 -24.94 -5.99
CA GLY A 277 -21.74 -23.79 -6.80
C GLY A 277 -21.40 -22.47 -6.11
N ASP A 278 -21.10 -21.43 -6.90
CA ASP A 278 -20.74 -20.08 -6.43
C ASP A 278 -21.90 -19.51 -5.60
N LYS A 279 -21.75 -19.55 -4.27
CA LYS A 279 -22.80 -19.22 -3.29
C LYS A 279 -23.16 -17.74 -3.37
N GLY A 280 -24.41 -17.44 -3.77
CA GLY A 280 -25.13 -16.17 -3.54
C GLY A 280 -24.44 -14.85 -3.93
N GLU A 281 -25.12 -13.74 -3.66
CA GLU A 281 -24.47 -12.42 -3.62
C GLU A 281 -23.52 -12.37 -2.40
N ARG A 282 -22.42 -11.62 -2.55
CA ARG A 282 -21.36 -11.48 -1.56
C ARG A 282 -21.36 -10.09 -0.95
N GLU A 283 -21.11 -10.02 0.35
CA GLU A 283 -20.84 -8.79 1.08
C GLU A 283 -19.45 -8.27 0.74
N LEU A 284 -19.26 -6.95 0.77
CA LEU A 284 -17.96 -6.30 0.54
C LEU A 284 -17.27 -5.98 1.86
N LEU A 285 -16.04 -6.48 2.04
CA LEU A 285 -15.13 -6.02 3.09
C LEU A 285 -13.98 -5.23 2.46
N TYR A 286 -14.01 -3.91 2.58
CA TYR A 286 -12.94 -3.05 2.09
C TYR A 286 -11.83 -2.89 3.14
N ILE A 287 -10.58 -3.21 2.79
CA ILE A 287 -9.43 -3.03 3.70
C ILE A 287 -8.88 -1.62 3.56
N HIS A 288 -9.24 -0.76 4.51
CA HIS A 288 -8.66 0.57 4.62
C HIS A 288 -7.20 0.47 5.10
N THR A 289 -6.24 0.80 4.23
CA THR A 289 -4.79 0.66 4.50
C THR A 289 -4.14 1.90 5.13
N GLY A 290 -4.93 2.82 5.68
CA GLY A 290 -4.48 4.10 6.24
C GLY A 290 -4.11 5.13 5.18
N GLY A 291 -3.17 6.03 5.50
CA GLY A 291 -2.63 7.02 4.56
C GLY A 291 -3.30 8.38 4.53
N THR A 292 -4.30 8.60 5.39
CA THR A 292 -5.02 9.87 5.55
C THR A 292 -4.10 11.04 5.92
N SER A 293 -2.95 10.79 6.56
CA SER A 293 -1.93 11.81 6.82
C SER A 293 -1.39 12.49 5.55
N GLY A 294 -1.51 11.84 4.40
CA GLY A 294 -1.18 12.41 3.09
C GLY A 294 -2.27 13.31 2.50
N ASN A 295 -3.48 13.33 3.05
CA ASN A 295 -4.63 14.04 2.48
C ASN A 295 -4.41 15.55 2.47
N ALA A 296 -3.89 16.14 3.55
CA ALA A 296 -3.62 17.58 3.62
C ALA A 296 -2.74 18.05 2.43
N ALA A 297 -1.66 17.32 2.14
CA ALA A 297 -0.77 17.61 1.03
C ALA A 297 -1.47 17.42 -0.34
N MET A 298 -2.34 16.42 -0.48
CA MET A 298 -3.11 16.18 -1.70
C MET A 298 -4.19 17.24 -1.93
N LEU A 299 -4.96 17.59 -0.91
CA LEU A 299 -5.99 18.64 -0.96
C LEU A 299 -5.38 20.00 -1.30
N ALA A 300 -4.24 20.35 -0.71
CA ALA A 300 -3.51 21.57 -1.07
C ALA A 300 -3.08 21.58 -2.55
N ARG A 301 -2.73 20.42 -3.13
CA ARG A 301 -2.42 20.29 -4.56
C ARG A 301 -3.68 20.46 -5.42
N TYR A 302 -4.82 19.90 -5.04
CA TYR A 302 -6.10 20.09 -5.72
C TYR A 302 -6.57 21.55 -5.70
N ALA A 303 -6.49 22.22 -4.53
CA ALA A 303 -6.83 23.63 -4.40
C ALA A 303 -5.98 24.52 -5.33
N ARG A 304 -4.67 24.22 -5.47
CA ARG A 304 -3.80 24.90 -6.43
C ARG A 304 -4.19 24.62 -7.88
N LYS A 305 -4.55 23.38 -8.22
CA LYS A 305 -5.00 23.01 -9.56
C LYS A 305 -6.27 23.78 -9.94
N ASN A 306 -7.25 23.84 -9.04
CA ASN A 306 -8.50 24.58 -9.24
C ASN A 306 -8.24 26.07 -9.54
N ARG A 307 -7.41 26.73 -8.73
CA ARG A 307 -7.06 28.15 -8.97
C ARG A 307 -6.41 28.38 -10.34
N LEU A 308 -5.49 27.51 -10.75
CA LEU A 308 -4.83 27.63 -12.05
C LEU A 308 -5.80 27.42 -13.22
N GLU A 309 -6.75 26.49 -13.08
CA GLU A 309 -7.79 26.25 -14.10
C GLU A 309 -8.74 27.44 -14.21
N GLN A 310 -9.14 28.05 -13.09
CA GLN A 310 -9.98 29.25 -13.09
C GLN A 310 -9.27 30.48 -13.69
N SER A 311 -7.97 30.65 -13.43
CA SER A 311 -7.18 31.74 -14.01
C SER A 311 -6.91 31.57 -15.51
N ALA A 312 -7.01 30.36 -16.06
CA ALA A 312 -6.79 30.10 -17.49
C ALA A 312 -8.05 30.31 -18.35
N VAL A 313 -9.22 30.46 -17.71
CA VAL A 313 -10.52 30.70 -18.36
C VAL A 313 -10.88 32.20 -18.37
N ARG A 314 -10.08 33.03 -17.69
CA ARG A 314 -10.16 34.50 -17.71
C ARG A 314 -9.11 35.08 -18.65
#